data_AF-A0A927UHV2-F1
#
_entry.id   AF-A0A927UHV2-F1
#
_cell.length_a   1.000
_cell.length_b   1.000
_cell.length_c   1.000
_cell.angle_alpha   90.00
_cell.angle_beta   90.00
_cell.angle_gamma   90.00
#
_symmetry.space_group_name_H-M   'P 1'
#
loop_
_entity.id
_entity.type
_entity.pdbx_description
1 polymer ?
#
loop_
_entity_poly.entity_id
_entity_poly.type
_entity_poly.pdbx_seq_one_letter_code
_entity_poly.pdbx_strand_id
1 'polypeptide(L)' 'MKKMYVTITGMDYYYGLTPFSVGKKLKCIKEKNNPFDSEAIRVNKKIDEYVYFT' A
#
# COMPACT_ATOMS: atom_id res chain seq x y z
N MET A 1 -7.11 22.06 2.00
CA MET A 1 -6.29 21.06 1.27
C MET A 1 -7.12 20.46 0.16
N LYS A 2 -6.55 20.30 -1.04
CA LYS A 2 -7.22 19.61 -2.16
C LYS A 2 -7.38 18.13 -1.81
N LYS A 3 -8.50 17.51 -2.23
CA LYS A 3 -8.66 16.06 -2.11
C LYS A 3 -7.68 15.39 -3.07
N MET A 4 -6.94 14.41 -2.56
CA MET A 4 -6.02 13.58 -3.34
C MET A 4 -6.50 12.14 -3.25
N TYR A 5 -6.50 11.46 -4.38
CA TYR A 5 -6.89 10.06 -4.51
C TYR A 5 -5.70 9.28 -5.04
N VAL A 6 -5.55 8.04 -4.57
CA VAL A 6 -4.46 7.14 -4.96
C VAL A 6 -5.04 5.77 -5.26
N THR A 7 -4.41 5.04 -6.17
CA THR A 7 -4.76 3.66 -6.50
C THR A 7 -3.75 2.73 -5.85
N ILE A 8 -4.23 1.63 -5.27
CA ILE A 8 -3.37 0.56 -4.74
C ILE A 8 -3.16 -0.46 -5.86
N THR A 9 -1.92 -0.72 -6.22
CA THR A 9 -1.52 -1.62 -7.32
C THR A 9 -0.82 -2.88 -6.77
N GLY A 10 -0.35 -3.78 -7.64
CA GLY A 10 0.48 -4.92 -7.25
C GLY A 10 -0.25 -6.03 -6.48
N MET A 11 -1.57 -5.94 -6.35
CA MET A 11 -2.39 -6.83 -5.54
C MET A 11 -2.15 -8.30 -5.90
N ASP A 12 -2.20 -8.68 -7.17
CA ASP A 12 -2.09 -10.08 -7.61
C ASP A 12 -0.80 -10.81 -7.14
N TYR A 13 0.24 -10.07 -6.75
CA TYR A 13 1.52 -10.62 -6.28
C TYR A 13 1.58 -10.86 -4.76
N TYR A 14 0.64 -10.32 -3.98
CA TYR A 14 0.61 -10.47 -2.53
C TYR A 14 -0.53 -11.45 -2.16
N TYR A 15 -0.19 -12.62 -1.59
CA TYR A 15 -1.18 -13.62 -1.18
C TYR A 15 -2.07 -13.09 -0.02
N GLY A 16 -3.36 -13.46 0.00
CA GLY A 16 -4.27 -13.20 1.14
C GLY A 16 -5.16 -11.95 1.01
N LEU A 17 -5.39 -11.47 -0.21
CA LEU A 17 -6.08 -10.23 -0.48
C LEU A 17 -7.60 -10.32 -0.37
N THR A 18 -8.06 -10.27 0.88
CA THR A 18 -9.35 -9.66 1.19
C THR A 18 -9.04 -8.36 1.95
N PRO A 19 -8.49 -7.32 1.29
CA PRO A 19 -7.64 -6.37 1.98
C PRO A 19 -8.33 -5.08 2.40
N PHE A 20 -9.42 -4.72 1.74
CA PHE A 20 -10.00 -3.39 1.87
C PHE A 20 -11.52 -3.48 1.97
N SER A 21 -12.04 -3.13 3.13
CA SER A 21 -13.45 -2.76 3.27
C SER A 21 -13.53 -1.24 3.28
N VAL A 22 -14.55 -0.70 2.60
CA VAL A 22 -14.86 0.73 2.65
C VAL A 22 -14.96 1.17 4.11
N GLY A 23 -14.34 2.30 4.44
CA GLY A 23 -14.31 2.85 5.80
C GLY A 23 -13.15 2.36 6.68
N LYS A 24 -12.27 1.47 6.19
CA LYS A 24 -11.03 1.11 6.90
C LYS A 24 -9.91 2.11 6.62
N LYS A 25 -9.10 2.40 7.64
CA LYS A 25 -7.90 3.23 7.52
C LYS A 25 -6.70 2.36 7.16
N LEU A 26 -5.83 2.90 6.33
CA LEU A 26 -4.60 2.27 5.86
C LEU A 26 -3.41 3.15 6.23
N LYS A 27 -2.26 2.52 6.48
CA LYS A 27 -1.02 3.25 6.76
C LYS A 27 -0.10 3.16 5.55
N CYS A 28 0.16 4.30 4.91
CA CYS A 28 1.16 4.44 3.85
C CYS A 28 2.54 4.71 4.46
N ILE A 29 3.57 3.96 4.05
CA ILE A 29 4.94 4.06 4.56
C ILE A 29 5.89 4.16 3.37
N LYS A 30 6.75 5.17 3.35
CA LYS A 30 7.79 5.30 2.32
C LYS A 30 8.80 4.16 2.45
N GLU A 31 9.07 3.45 1.36
CA GLU A 31 10.06 2.37 1.30
C GLU A 31 11.32 2.86 0.59
N LYS A 32 12.11 3.68 1.27
CA LYS A 32 13.30 4.35 0.68
C LYS A 32 14.34 3.39 0.09
N ASN A 33 14.35 2.14 0.54
CA ASN A 33 15.33 1.13 0.15
C ASN A 33 14.72 0.07 -0.76
N ASN A 34 13.57 0.35 -1.39
CA ASN A 34 13.03 -0.55 -2.39
C ASN A 34 14.02 -0.66 -3.57
N PRO A 35 14.37 -1.88 -4.01
CA PRO A 35 15.42 -2.06 -5.02
C PRO A 35 14.98 -1.70 -6.44
N PHE A 36 13.69 -1.47 -6.67
CA PHE A 36 13.11 -1.20 -8.00
C PHE A 36 12.66 0.25 -8.16
N ASP A 37 12.13 0.87 -7.11
CA ASP A 37 11.67 2.26 -7.13
C ASP A 37 11.96 2.96 -5.79
N SER A 38 12.88 3.93 -5.81
CA SER A 38 13.19 4.74 -4.61
C SER A 38 12.00 5.55 -4.11
N GLU A 39 11.01 5.79 -4.97
CA GLU A 39 9.80 6.49 -4.63
C GLU A 39 8.66 5.59 -4.10
N ALA A 40 8.88 4.29 -4.01
CA ALA A 40 7.89 3.32 -3.58
C ALA A 40 7.27 3.66 -2.21
N ILE A 41 5.96 3.48 -2.12
CA ILE A 41 5.18 3.58 -0.89
C ILE A 41 4.58 2.21 -0.65
N ARG A 42 4.53 1.75 0.59
CA ARG A 42 3.91 0.47 1.00
C ARG A 42 2.72 0.75 1.91
N VAL A 43 1.62 0.03 1.75
CA VAL A 43 0.47 0.05 2.68
C VAL A 43 0.49 -1.14 3.61
N ASN A 44 0.24 -0.85 4.88
CA ASN A 44 -0.03 -1.86 5.88
C ASN A 44 -1.54 -1.91 6.17
N LYS A 45 -2.11 -3.12 6.11
CA LYS A 45 -3.53 -3.41 6.41
C LYS A 45 -3.76 -3.67 7.92
N LYS A 46 -2.73 -4.12 8.62
CA LYS A 46 -2.52 -4.20 10.09
C LYS A 46 -1.03 -4.46 10.31
N ILE A 47 -0.56 -4.50 11.56
CA ILE A 47 0.88 -4.45 11.94
C ILE A 47 1.76 -5.48 11.19
N ASP A 48 1.20 -6.59 10.67
CA ASP A 48 1.99 -7.68 10.08
C ASP A 48 1.64 -8.06 8.61
N GLU A 49 0.76 -7.32 7.92
CA GLU A 49 0.42 -7.58 6.49
C GLU A 49 0.72 -6.36 5.60
N TYR A 50 1.45 -6.62 4.51
CA TYR A 50 2.02 -5.61 3.61
C TYR A 50 1.45 -5.69 2.20
N VAL A 51 1.17 -4.53 1.61
CA VAL A 51 0.78 -4.34 0.19
C VAL A 51 1.66 -3.24 -0.40
N TYR A 52 2.15 -3.39 -1.63
CA TYR A 52 3.12 -2.47 -2.21
C TYR A 52 2.49 -1.61 -3.31
N PHE A 53 3.10 -0.45 -3.56
CA PHE A 53 2.74 0.47 -4.64
C PHE A 53 3.96 0.61 -5.51
N THR A 54 3.75 0.50 -6.81
CA THR A 54 4.64 0.99 -7.86
C THR A 54 3.89 2.03 -8.66
#